data_AF-A0A524PVV0-F1
#
_entry.id   AF-A0A524PVV0-F1
#
_cell.length_a   1.000
_cell.length_b   1.000
_cell.length_c   1.000
_cell.angle_alpha   90.00
_cell.angle_beta   90.00
_cell.angle_gamma   90.00
#
_symmetry.space_group_name_H-M   'P 1'
#
loop_
_entity.id
_entity.type
_entity.pdbx_description
1 polymer ?
#
loop_
_entity_poly.entity_id
_entity_poly.type
_entity_poly.pdbx_seq_one_letter_code
_entity_poly.pdbx_strand_id
1 'polypeptide(L)'
;MNERPDSAPGHSREKAYSKTKLRLSIADIVLNLVIIGFLAFSGISPLLVDLIGRFSANEYLMFLLFIVVIGTLYSVAQFPFDFYGGFVVEHRFGLSNQT
;
A
#
# COMPACT_ATOMS: atom_id res chain seq x y z
N MET A 1 -32.51 -39.69 7.02
CA MET A 1 -31.10 -39.47 6.66
C MET A 1 -31.10 -38.28 5.71
N ASN A 2 -30.98 -37.06 6.22
CA ASN A 2 -31.17 -35.85 5.42
C ASN A 2 -29.85 -35.54 4.69
N GLU A 3 -29.87 -35.69 3.37
CA GLU A 3 -28.75 -35.41 2.49
C GLU A 3 -28.37 -33.93 2.64
N ARG A 4 -27.13 -33.67 3.05
CA ARG A 4 -26.56 -32.32 3.06
C ARG A 4 -26.41 -31.91 1.58
N PRO A 5 -26.99 -30.79 1.14
CA PRO A 5 -26.81 -30.36 -0.24
C PRO A 5 -25.35 -29.96 -0.45
N ASP A 6 -24.73 -30.65 -1.39
CA ASP A 6 -23.36 -30.45 -1.82
C ASP A 6 -23.12 -29.01 -2.31
N SER A 7 -22.12 -28.37 -1.70
CA SER A 7 -21.25 -27.33 -2.27
C SER A 7 -21.85 -26.35 -3.29
N ALA A 8 -22.50 -25.29 -2.80
CA ALA A 8 -22.74 -24.10 -3.62
C ALA A 8 -21.38 -23.46 -4.04
N PRO A 9 -21.18 -23.11 -5.33
CA PRO A 9 -19.91 -22.57 -5.84
C PRO A 9 -19.46 -21.24 -5.20
N GLY A 10 -20.35 -20.54 -4.46
CA GLY A 10 -20.06 -19.27 -3.77
C GLY A 10 -19.08 -19.39 -2.58
N HIS A 11 -19.23 -20.41 -1.74
CA HIS A 11 -18.43 -20.53 -0.50
C HIS A 11 -16.93 -20.74 -0.76
N SER A 12 -16.57 -21.36 -1.89
CA SER A 12 -15.16 -21.57 -2.27
C SER A 12 -14.52 -20.27 -2.77
N ARG A 13 -15.24 -19.48 -3.58
CA ARG A 13 -14.76 -18.19 -4.09
C ARG A 13 -14.59 -17.16 -2.98
N GLU A 14 -15.52 -17.08 -2.04
CA GLU A 14 -15.42 -16.18 -0.87
C GLU A 14 -14.20 -16.52 -0.02
N LYS A 15 -13.95 -17.80 0.26
CA LYS A 15 -12.74 -18.23 0.97
C LYS A 15 -11.46 -17.88 0.21
N ALA A 16 -11.43 -18.02 -1.11
CA ALA A 16 -10.29 -17.65 -1.93
C ALA A 16 -10.04 -16.13 -1.95
N TYR A 17 -11.12 -15.34 -1.99
CA TYR A 17 -11.06 -13.88 -1.87
C TYR A 17 -10.49 -13.46 -0.52
N SER A 18 -11.07 -13.94 0.58
CA SER A 18 -10.61 -13.61 1.94
C SER A 18 -9.16 -13.98 2.17
N LYS A 19 -8.71 -15.14 1.67
CA LYS A 19 -7.29 -15.53 1.72
C LYS A 19 -6.40 -14.58 0.93
N THR A 20 -6.85 -14.12 -0.24
CA THR A 20 -6.10 -13.18 -1.08
C THR A 20 -6.01 -11.81 -0.39
N LYS A 21 -7.12 -11.30 0.14
CA LYS A 21 -7.15 -10.01 0.85
C LYS A 21 -6.32 -10.04 2.13
N LEU A 22 -6.35 -11.14 2.88
CA LEU A 22 -5.51 -11.32 4.07
C LEU A 22 -4.02 -11.28 3.73
N ARG A 23 -3.59 -11.99 2.67
CA ARG A 23 -2.19 -11.97 2.22
C ARG A 23 -1.76 -10.57 1.78
N LEU A 24 -2.63 -9.85 1.09
CA LEU A 24 -2.38 -8.47 0.70
C LEU A 24 -2.26 -7.56 1.90
N SER A 25 -3.15 -7.67 2.88
CA SER A 25 -3.06 -6.87 4.12
C SER A 25 -1.77 -7.13 4.88
N ILE A 26 -1.32 -8.38 4.99
CA ILE A 26 -0.05 -8.71 5.64
C ILE A 26 1.12 -8.09 4.89
N ALA A 27 1.14 -8.22 3.56
CA ALA A 27 2.22 -7.67 2.75
C ALA A 27 2.22 -6.13 2.75
N ASP A 28 1.06 -5.50 2.79
CA ASP A 28 0.90 -4.05 2.98
C ASP A 28 1.48 -3.58 4.32
N ILE A 29 1.17 -4.28 5.42
CA ILE A 29 1.75 -4.01 6.75
C ILE A 29 3.28 -4.13 6.71
N VAL A 30 3.80 -5.20 6.10
CA VAL A 30 5.25 -5.42 5.99
C VAL A 30 5.91 -4.31 5.17
N LEU A 31 5.31 -3.92 4.04
CA LEU A 31 5.81 -2.84 3.19
C LEU A 31 5.87 -1.51 3.96
N ASN A 32 4.81 -1.18 4.70
CA ASN A 32 4.77 0.02 5.54
C ASN A 32 5.85 0.00 6.63
N LEU A 33 6.03 -1.13 7.33
CA LEU A 33 7.09 -1.26 8.33
C LEU A 33 8.49 -1.13 7.72
N VAL A 34 8.71 -1.69 6.53
CA VAL A 34 9.98 -1.56 5.80
C VAL A 34 10.22 -0.11 5.41
N ILE A 35 9.21 0.60 4.89
CA ILE A 35 9.37 2.01 4.50
C ILE A 35 9.66 2.89 5.71
N ILE A 36 8.91 2.73 6.81
CA ILE A 36 9.12 3.50 8.04
C ILE A 36 10.49 3.17 8.64
N GLY A 37 10.84 1.88 8.72
CA GLY A 37 12.15 1.45 9.22
C GLY A 37 13.29 1.98 8.36
N PHE A 38 13.15 1.93 7.04
CA PHE A 38 14.13 2.50 6.12
C PHE A 38 14.28 4.00 6.33
N LEU A 39 13.18 4.76 6.43
CA LEU A 39 13.23 6.20 6.67
C LEU A 39 13.88 6.54 8.02
N ALA A 40 13.61 5.74 9.05
CA ALA A 40 14.14 5.94 10.40
C ALA A 40 15.64 5.59 10.52
N PHE A 41 16.08 4.51 9.87
CA PHE A 41 17.42 3.95 10.10
C PHE A 41 18.43 4.18 8.97
N SER A 42 18.00 4.59 7.76
CA SER A 42 18.92 4.79 6.62
C SER A 42 19.75 6.08 6.71
N GLY A 43 19.33 7.06 7.51
CA GLY A 43 19.92 8.40 7.51
C GLY A 43 19.58 9.22 6.26
N ILE A 44 18.61 8.80 5.45
CA ILE A 44 18.20 9.54 4.24
C ILE A 44 17.53 10.89 4.56
N SER A 45 16.85 10.98 5.71
CA SER A 45 16.12 12.19 6.13
C SER A 45 17.01 13.44 6.23
N PRO A 46 18.13 13.45 6.99
CA PRO A 46 19.03 14.61 7.03
C PRO A 46 19.68 14.90 5.66
N LEU A 47 20.04 13.88 4.89
CA LEU A 47 20.60 14.07 3.54
C LEU A 47 19.62 14.80 2.62
N LEU A 48 18.33 14.46 2.73
CA LEU A 48 17.29 15.09 1.93
C LEU A 48 17.03 16.53 2.37
N VAL A 49 17.03 16.81 3.67
CA VAL A 49 16.92 18.17 4.22
C VAL A 49 18.10 19.02 3.75
N ASP A 50 19.33 18.51 3.81
CA ASP A 50 20.52 19.22 3.32
C ASP A 50 20.44 19.51 1.82
N LEU A 51 19.91 18.58 1.02
CA LEU A 51 19.70 18.78 -0.41
C LEU A 51 18.65 19.87 -0.67
N ILE A 52 17.52 19.83 0.04
CA ILE A 52 16.45 20.83 -0.06
C ILE A 52 16.94 22.20 0.39
N GLY A 53 17.77 22.26 1.42
CA GLY A 53 18.32 23.51 1.97
C GLY A 53 19.21 24.28 0.99
N ARG A 54 19.69 23.64 -0.08
CA ARG A 54 20.39 24.32 -1.18
C ARG A 54 19.47 25.21 -2.02
N PHE A 55 18.15 24.98 -1.98
CA PHE A 55 17.17 25.70 -2.79
C PHE A 55 16.46 26.82 -2.02
N SER A 56 16.37 26.74 -0.70
CA SER A 56 15.66 27.74 0.12
C SER A 56 16.13 27.71 1.56
N ALA A 57 16.36 28.88 2.16
CA ALA A 57 16.66 29.05 3.59
C ALA A 57 15.40 29.15 4.48
N ASN A 58 14.20 29.19 3.90
CA ASN A 58 12.95 29.27 4.66
C ASN A 58 12.56 27.89 5.20
N GLU A 59 12.54 27.75 6.53
CA GLU A 59 12.25 26.50 7.25
C GLU A 59 10.87 25.91 6.91
N TYR A 60 9.84 26.75 6.74
CA TYR A 60 8.51 26.28 6.36
C TYR A 60 8.49 25.69 4.95
N LEU A 61 9.20 26.33 4.01
CA LEU A 61 9.31 25.82 2.64
C LEU A 61 10.11 24.52 2.61
N MET A 62 11.20 24.42 3.39
CA MET A 62 11.98 23.18 3.50
C MET A 62 11.09 22.03 4.02
N PHE A 63 10.30 22.27 5.06
CA PHE A 63 9.38 21.27 5.61
C PHE A 63 8.33 20.80 4.59
N LEU A 64 7.72 21.73 3.85
CA LEU A 64 6.75 21.41 2.79
C LEU A 64 7.41 20.57 1.68
N LEU A 65 8.59 20.98 1.22
CA LEU A 65 9.33 20.23 0.20
C LEU A 65 9.72 18.82 0.68
N PHE A 66 10.15 18.70 1.94
CA PHE A 66 10.46 17.40 2.54
C PHE A 66 9.24 16.49 2.55
N ILE A 67 8.08 16.97 3.02
CA ILE A 67 6.82 16.21 3.01
C ILE A 67 6.43 15.81 1.59
N VAL A 68 6.53 16.73 0.64
CA VAL A 68 6.18 16.44 -0.76
C VAL A 68 7.06 15.33 -1.32
N VAL A 69 8.39 15.40 -1.11
CA VAL A 69 9.30 14.38 -1.63
C VAL A 69 9.06 13.03 -0.96
N ILE A 70 9.03 12.98 0.38
CA ILE A 70 8.81 11.72 1.10
C ILE A 70 7.41 11.14 0.80
N GLY A 71 6.38 11.98 0.78
CA GLY A 71 5.01 11.57 0.46
C GLY A 71 4.88 11.06 -0.96
N THR A 72 5.56 11.67 -1.93
CA THR A 72 5.60 11.19 -3.31
C THR A 72 6.30 9.83 -3.41
N LEU A 73 7.46 9.68 -2.77
CA LEU A 73 8.18 8.40 -2.76
C LEU A 73 7.35 7.29 -2.11
N TYR A 74 6.70 7.60 -0.97
CA TYR A 74 5.78 6.68 -0.31
C TYR A 74 4.62 6.29 -1.22
N SER A 75 3.97 7.27 -1.85
CA SER A 75 2.85 7.02 -2.77
C SER A 75 3.27 6.17 -3.96
N VAL A 76 4.43 6.44 -4.57
CA VAL A 76 4.96 5.63 -5.68
C VAL A 76 5.25 4.20 -5.24
N ALA A 77 5.80 4.00 -4.03
CA ALA A 77 6.08 2.67 -3.50
C ALA A 77 4.80 1.89 -3.17
N GLN A 78 3.78 2.58 -2.66
CA GLN A 78 2.51 1.97 -2.24
C GLN A 78 1.54 1.73 -3.40
N PHE A 79 1.61 2.57 -4.43
CA PHE A 79 0.69 2.56 -5.56
C PHE A 79 0.51 1.18 -6.24
N PRO A 80 1.57 0.39 -6.54
CA PRO A 80 1.40 -0.93 -7.12
C PRO A 80 0.57 -1.87 -6.22
N PHE A 81 0.73 -1.76 -4.90
CA PHE A 81 0.04 -2.57 -3.91
C PHE A 81 -1.43 -2.19 -3.81
N ASP A 82 -1.70 -0.88 -3.73
CA ASP A 82 -3.05 -0.31 -3.71
C ASP A 82 -3.80 -0.64 -5.00
N PHE A 83 -3.15 -0.48 -6.15
CA PHE A 83 -3.74 -0.79 -7.45
C PHE A 83 -4.06 -2.28 -7.57
N TYR A 84 -3.12 -3.16 -7.20
CA TYR A 84 -3.36 -4.59 -7.29
C TYR A 84 -4.50 -5.03 -6.34
N GLY A 85 -4.48 -4.58 -5.10
CA GLY A 85 -5.46 -4.99 -4.08
C GLY A 85 -6.83 -4.34 -4.21
N GLY A 86 -6.89 -3.11 -4.72
CA GLY A 86 -8.12 -2.32 -4.87
C GLY A 86 -8.75 -2.41 -6.26
N PHE A 87 -7.95 -2.63 -7.31
CA PHE A 87 -8.47 -2.74 -8.68
C PHE A 87 -8.40 -4.18 -9.19
N VAL A 88 -7.20 -4.76 -9.31
CA VAL A 88 -7.01 -6.06 -9.98
C VAL A 88 -7.72 -7.20 -9.24
N VAL A 89 -7.57 -7.28 -7.92
CA VAL A 89 -8.21 -8.32 -7.11
C VAL A 89 -9.73 -8.14 -7.11
N GLU A 90 -10.24 -6.93 -6.92
CA GLU A 90 -11.68 -6.69 -6.91
C GLU A 90 -12.33 -7.06 -8.25
N HIS A 91 -11.69 -6.73 -9.38
CA HIS A 91 -12.14 -7.15 -10.72
C HIS A 91 -12.07 -8.65 -10.93
N ARG A 92 -11.00 -9.32 -10.48
CA ARG A 92 -10.87 -10.78 -10.56
C ARG A 92 -12.02 -11.49 -9.84
N PHE A 93 -12.50 -10.91 -8.75
CA PHE A 93 -13.61 -11.47 -7.99
C PHE A 93 -14.99 -11.01 -8.45
N GLY A 94 -15.07 -10.01 -9.34
CA GLY A 94 -16.33 -9.44 -9.84
C GLY A 94 -17.02 -8.51 -8.84
N LEU A 95 -16.24 -7.93 -7.91
CA LEU A 95 -16.74 -7.13 -6.79
C LEU A 95 -16.65 -5.62 -7.05
N SER A 96 -16.00 -5.19 -8.14
CA SER A 96 -15.89 -3.79 -8.54
C SER A 96 -16.45 -3.57 -9.95
N ASN A 97 -17.02 -2.38 -10.14
CA ASN A 97 -17.53 -1.85 -11.40
C ASN A 97 -16.82 -0.54 -11.83
N GLN A 98 -15.74 -0.16 -11.13
CA GLN A 98 -14.93 0.99 -11.51
C GLN A 98 -14.08 0.66 -12.73
N THR A 99 -14.11 1.53 -13.75
CA THR A 99 -13.32 1.42 -14.98
C THR A 99 -12.05 2.25 -14.93
#